data_AF-A0A3A1WHP4-F1
#
_entry.id   AF-A0A3A1WHP4-F1
#
_cell.length_a   1.000
_cell.length_b   1.000
_cell.length_c   1.000
_cell.angle_alpha   90.00
_cell.angle_beta   90.00
_cell.angle_gamma   90.00
#
_symmetry.space_group_name_H-M   'P 1'
#
loop_
_entity.id
_entity.type
_entity.pdbx_description
1 polymer ?
#
loop_
_entity_poly.entity_id
_entity_poly.type
_entity_poly.pdbx_seq_one_letter_code
_entity_poly.pdbx_strand_id
1 'polypeptide(L)'
;MSTCLVIDESSIVAKVAARILGGIGLETLGSESMEEAARVLGKPGADAPVLVLVSASLQSTTIEASVRALRADPRTAKARILVSLVESNLGTMTRAKRAGADGFIFRPFDRASLLDWVGPFVEAATPAAA
;
A
#
# COMPACT_ATOMS: atom_id res chain seq x y z
N MET A 1 -14.72 -6.12 -4.71
CA MET A 1 -13.57 -6.51 -5.57
C MET A 1 -12.30 -6.40 -4.72
N SER A 2 -11.17 -6.99 -5.13
CA SER A 2 -9.93 -6.85 -4.34
C SER A 2 -9.29 -5.48 -4.62
N THR A 3 -9.10 -4.69 -3.56
CA THR A 3 -8.64 -3.30 -3.71
C THR A 3 -7.25 -3.09 -3.10
N CYS A 4 -6.42 -2.28 -3.76
CA CYS A 4 -5.14 -1.79 -3.26
C CYS A 4 -5.23 -0.29 -2.99
N LEU A 5 -4.91 0.13 -1.77
CA LEU A 5 -4.74 1.55 -1.44
C LEU A 5 -3.29 1.95 -1.69
N VAL A 6 -3.05 3.02 -2.42
CA VAL A 6 -1.71 3.57 -2.66
C VAL A 6 -1.63 4.99 -2.09
N ILE A 7 -0.71 5.20 -1.16
CA ILE A 7 -0.51 6.47 -0.45
C ILE A 7 0.89 6.99 -0.81
N ASP A 8 0.95 7.97 -1.71
CA ASP A 8 2.20 8.58 -2.18
C ASP A 8 1.94 10.00 -2.69
N GLU A 9 2.74 10.99 -2.25
CA GLU A 9 2.64 12.39 -2.70
C GLU A 9 2.75 12.53 -4.23
N SER A 10 3.37 11.57 -4.92
CA SER A 10 3.39 11.54 -6.38
C SER A 10 2.19 10.76 -6.93
N SER A 11 1.22 11.47 -7.50
CA SER A 11 0.09 10.85 -8.21
C SER A 11 0.49 9.92 -9.36
N ILE A 12 1.72 10.05 -9.88
CA ILE A 12 2.28 9.16 -10.91
C ILE A 12 2.42 7.73 -10.37
N VAL A 13 2.85 7.58 -9.11
CA VAL A 13 3.05 6.27 -8.48
C VAL A 13 1.74 5.51 -8.42
N ALA A 14 0.67 6.17 -7.97
CA ALA A 14 -0.67 5.58 -7.93
C ALA A 14 -1.18 5.21 -9.33
N LYS A 15 -0.96 6.06 -10.35
CA LYS A 15 -1.35 5.78 -11.75
C LYS A 15 -0.61 4.58 -12.34
N VAL A 16 0.70 4.47 -12.10
CA VAL A 16 1.52 3.35 -12.56
C VAL A 16 1.12 2.06 -11.85
N ALA A 17 0.95 2.11 -10.52
CA ALA A 17 0.44 0.97 -9.75
C ALA A 17 -0.93 0.52 -10.26
N ALA A 18 -1.88 1.44 -10.48
CA ALA A 18 -3.19 1.13 -11.03
C ALA A 18 -3.13 0.44 -12.41
N ARG A 19 -2.26 0.91 -13.31
CA ARG A 19 -2.03 0.32 -14.64
C ARG A 19 -1.49 -1.12 -14.54
N ILE A 20 -0.63 -1.39 -13.57
CA ILE A 20 0.01 -2.71 -13.38
C ILE A 20 -0.96 -3.66 -12.68
N LEU A 21 -1.45 -3.27 -11.50
CA LEU A 21 -2.31 -4.07 -10.61
C LEU A 21 -3.70 -4.31 -11.22
N GLY A 22 -4.23 -3.37 -12.00
CA GLY A 22 -5.45 -3.59 -12.76
C GLY A 22 -5.34 -4.73 -13.77
N GLY A 23 -4.13 -5.01 -14.27
CA GLY A 23 -3.87 -6.16 -15.14
C GLY A 23 -4.02 -7.53 -14.47
N ILE A 24 -4.06 -7.57 -13.14
CA ILE A 24 -4.31 -8.78 -12.33
C ILE A 24 -5.65 -8.70 -11.56
N GLY A 25 -6.54 -7.77 -11.93
CA GLY A 25 -7.86 -7.65 -11.33
C GLY A 25 -7.91 -6.91 -9.98
N LEU A 26 -6.84 -6.21 -9.58
CA LEU A 26 -6.85 -5.35 -8.39
C LEU A 26 -7.23 -3.92 -8.77
N GLU A 27 -8.30 -3.42 -8.15
CA GLU A 27 -8.64 -2.00 -8.24
C GLU A 27 -7.69 -1.18 -7.37
N THR A 28 -7.29 0.01 -7.81
CA THR A 28 -6.38 0.87 -7.06
C THR A 28 -7.05 2.16 -6.63
N LEU A 29 -7.01 2.44 -5.33
CA LEU A 29 -7.40 3.70 -4.72
C LEU A 29 -6.13 4.52 -4.47
N GLY A 30 -5.95 5.63 -5.18
CA GLY A 30 -4.83 6.54 -4.99
C GLY A 30 -5.12 7.61 -3.95
N SER A 31 -4.09 8.00 -3.20
CA SER A 31 -4.10 9.14 -2.31
C SER A 31 -2.71 9.75 -2.17
N GLU A 32 -2.65 11.07 -2.05
CA GLU A 32 -1.41 11.84 -1.91
C GLU A 32 -1.01 12.08 -0.45
N SER A 33 -1.89 11.74 0.52
CA SER A 33 -1.61 11.92 1.94
C SER A 33 -2.36 10.92 2.84
N MET A 34 -1.94 10.78 4.11
CA MET A 34 -2.65 9.94 5.07
C MET A 34 -4.08 10.44 5.37
N GLU A 35 -4.27 11.76 5.39
CA GLU A 35 -5.56 12.40 5.63
C GLU A 35 -6.53 12.15 4.47
N GLU A 36 -6.04 12.21 3.24
CA GLU A 36 -6.84 11.88 2.06
C GLU A 36 -7.15 10.38 2.02
N ALA A 37 -6.19 9.50 2.36
CA ALA A 37 -6.42 8.07 2.45
C ALA A 37 -7.56 7.74 3.43
N ALA A 38 -7.58 8.40 4.59
CA ALA A 38 -8.66 8.25 5.57
C ALA A 38 -10.04 8.70 5.03
N ARG A 39 -10.07 9.77 4.21
CA ARG A 39 -11.30 10.24 3.53
C ARG A 39 -11.76 9.25 2.47
N VAL A 40 -10.85 8.72 1.65
CA VAL A 40 -11.15 7.73 0.61
C VAL A 40 -11.73 6.46 1.24
N LEU A 41 -11.13 5.96 2.31
CA LEU A 41 -11.62 4.82 3.09
C LEU A 41 -12.95 5.12 3.82
N GLY A 42 -13.33 6.38 3.99
CA GLY A 42 -14.55 6.80 4.67
C GLY A 42 -15.76 6.92 3.76
N LYS A 43 -15.58 6.79 2.44
CA LYS A 43 -16.68 6.92 1.48
C LYS A 43 -17.64 5.72 1.60
N PRO A 44 -18.97 5.95 1.56
CA PRO A 44 -19.93 4.86 1.51
C PRO A 44 -19.65 3.91 0.35
N GLY A 45 -19.63 2.60 0.62
CA GLY A 45 -19.36 1.57 -0.38
C GLY A 45 -17.89 1.37 -0.74
N ALA A 46 -16.94 2.01 -0.03
CA ALA A 46 -15.54 1.69 -0.19
C ALA A 46 -15.22 0.30 0.37
N ASP A 47 -14.77 -0.61 -0.51
CA ASP A 47 -14.28 -1.93 -0.10
C ASP A 47 -13.00 -1.78 0.75
N ALA A 48 -12.89 -2.60 1.81
CA ALA A 48 -11.68 -2.66 2.62
C ALA A 48 -10.51 -3.16 1.75
N PRO A 49 -9.39 -2.43 1.66
CA PRO A 49 -8.28 -2.85 0.81
C PRO A 49 -7.64 -4.12 1.36
N VAL A 50 -7.25 -5.01 0.45
CA VAL A 50 -6.47 -6.21 0.77
C VAL A 50 -4.97 -5.90 0.83
N LEU A 51 -4.55 -4.81 0.17
CA LEU A 51 -3.18 -4.35 0.06
C LEU A 51 -3.11 -2.84 0.26
N VAL A 52 -2.08 -2.37 0.96
CA VAL A 52 -1.73 -0.96 1.11
C VAL A 52 -0.27 -0.78 0.70
N LEU A 53 -0.02 0.10 -0.25
CA LEU A 53 1.31 0.59 -0.58
C LEU A 53 1.45 1.99 0.00
N VAL A 54 2.31 2.17 1.00
CA VAL A 54 2.54 3.46 1.66
C VAL A 54 3.96 3.95 1.43
N SER A 55 4.10 5.19 0.98
CA SER A 55 5.39 5.81 0.71
C SER A 55 6.15 6.13 1.99
N ALA A 56 7.43 5.77 2.05
CA ALA A 56 8.34 6.26 3.09
C ALA A 56 8.74 7.73 2.90
N SER A 57 8.35 8.34 1.78
CA SER A 57 8.72 9.72 1.42
C SER A 57 7.66 10.77 1.78
N LEU A 58 6.53 10.38 2.40
CA LEU A 58 5.51 11.34 2.83
C LEU A 58 6.14 12.37 3.79
N GLN A 59 5.99 13.66 3.50
CA GLN A 59 6.60 14.72 4.31
C GLN A 59 5.75 15.08 5.54
N SER A 60 4.44 14.83 5.47
CA SER A 60 3.50 15.18 6.55
C SER A 60 3.61 14.29 7.79
N THR A 61 4.26 13.12 7.70
CA THR A 61 4.30 12.13 8.77
C THR A 61 5.49 11.18 8.64
N THR A 62 5.87 10.52 9.73
CA THR A 62 6.89 9.48 9.66
C THR A 62 6.29 8.16 9.19
N ILE A 63 7.13 7.29 8.62
CA ILE A 63 6.66 5.98 8.14
C ILE A 63 6.14 5.09 9.28
N GLU A 64 6.72 5.17 10.48
CA GLU A 64 6.28 4.38 11.63
C GLU A 64 4.91 4.84 12.12
N ALA A 65 4.68 6.16 12.14
CA ALA A 65 3.37 6.72 12.49
C ALA A 65 2.32 6.31 11.45
N SER A 66 2.66 6.38 10.16
CA SER A 66 1.79 5.97 9.06
C SER A 66 1.38 4.50 9.15
N VAL A 67 2.35 3.60 9.31
CA VAL A 67 2.10 2.16 9.43
C VAL A 67 1.27 1.84 10.68
N ARG A 68 1.56 2.47 11.83
CA ARG A 68 0.76 2.27 13.05
C ARG A 68 -0.67 2.77 12.88
N ALA A 69 -0.88 3.91 12.22
CA ALA A 69 -2.20 4.43 11.94
C ALA A 69 -3.01 3.47 11.05
N LEU A 70 -2.39 2.96 9.97
CA LEU A 70 -3.02 1.96 9.10
C LEU A 70 -3.34 0.64 9.82
N ARG A 71 -2.51 0.24 10.79
CA ARG A 71 -2.78 -0.94 11.63
C ARG A 71 -3.88 -0.72 12.66
N ALA A 72 -4.02 0.51 13.17
CA ALA A 72 -5.05 0.88 14.13
C ALA A 72 -6.41 1.10 13.49
N ASP A 73 -6.46 1.47 12.19
CA ASP A 73 -7.71 1.65 11.46
C ASP A 73 -8.35 0.29 11.10
N PRO A 74 -9.56 -0.03 11.58
CA PRO A 74 -10.23 -1.30 11.29
C PRO A 74 -10.41 -1.61 9.80
N ARG A 75 -10.44 -0.57 8.96
CA ARG A 75 -10.62 -0.69 7.50
C ARG A 75 -9.36 -1.20 6.80
N THR A 76 -8.18 -0.94 7.36
CA THR A 76 -6.88 -1.35 6.80
C THR A 76 -6.11 -2.31 7.70
N ALA A 77 -6.57 -2.57 8.93
CA ALA A 77 -5.87 -3.39 9.91
C ALA A 77 -5.50 -4.79 9.37
N LYS A 78 -6.38 -5.38 8.56
CA LYS A 78 -6.20 -6.71 7.94
C LYS A 78 -5.46 -6.68 6.59
N ALA A 79 -5.28 -5.50 6.00
CA ALA A 79 -4.61 -5.35 4.72
C ALA A 79 -3.13 -5.71 4.84
N ARG A 80 -2.52 -6.19 3.76
CA ARG A 80 -1.06 -6.29 3.70
C ARG A 80 -0.46 -4.90 3.48
N ILE A 81 0.47 -4.48 4.33
CA ILE A 81 1.06 -3.13 4.26
C ILE A 81 2.49 -3.25 3.76
N LEU A 82 2.74 -2.81 2.53
CA LEU A 82 4.07 -2.72 1.96
C LEU A 82 4.53 -1.26 1.94
N VAL A 83 5.77 -1.05 2.36
CA VAL A 83 6.38 0.29 2.37
C VAL A 83 7.17 0.51 1.09
N SER A 84 6.91 1.60 0.40
CA SER A 84 7.60 2.01 -0.81
C SER A 84 8.79 2.92 -0.49
N LEU A 85 10.00 2.51 -0.91
CA LEU A 85 11.23 3.27 -0.72
C LEU A 85 11.86 3.66 -2.06
N VAL A 86 12.62 4.74 -2.09
CA VAL A 86 13.45 5.12 -3.26
C VAL A 86 14.77 4.35 -3.24
N GLU A 87 15.33 4.12 -2.06
CA GLU A 87 16.59 3.40 -1.88
C GLU A 87 16.53 2.52 -0.61
N SER A 88 17.42 1.54 -0.54
CA SER A 88 17.52 0.68 0.64
C SER A 88 18.07 1.47 1.82
N ASN A 89 17.24 1.63 2.84
CA ASN A 89 17.62 2.27 4.09
C ASN A 89 17.25 1.35 5.26
N LEU A 90 18.25 0.65 5.79
CA LEU A 90 18.06 -0.32 6.86
C LEU A 90 17.37 0.29 8.09
N GLY A 91 17.66 1.54 8.42
CA GLY A 91 17.03 2.25 9.53
C GLY A 91 15.53 2.42 9.31
N THR A 92 15.15 2.96 8.15
CA THR A 92 13.73 3.14 7.76
C THR A 92 13.01 1.79 7.68
N MET A 93 13.60 0.79 7.03
CA MET A 93 13.02 -0.55 6.92
C MET A 93 12.81 -1.19 8.29
N THR A 94 13.80 -1.11 9.19
CA THR A 94 13.69 -1.68 10.55
C THR A 94 12.58 -1.02 11.34
N ARG A 95 12.49 0.32 11.30
CA ARG A 95 11.46 1.06 12.04
C ARG A 95 10.06 0.79 11.47
N ALA A 96 9.90 0.74 10.15
CA ALA A 96 8.64 0.36 9.51
C ALA A 96 8.24 -1.10 9.81
N LYS A 97 9.19 -2.03 9.81
CA LYS A 97 8.92 -3.43 10.17
C LYS A 97 8.40 -3.56 11.61
N ARG A 98 9.06 -2.87 12.56
CA ARG A 98 8.63 -2.80 13.97
C ARG A 98 7.28 -2.12 14.15
N ALA A 99 6.91 -1.19 13.27
CA ALA A 99 5.59 -0.56 13.26
C ALA A 99 4.49 -1.47 12.73
N GLY A 100 4.83 -2.58 12.06
CA GLY A 100 3.88 -3.58 11.57
C GLY A 100 3.81 -3.70 10.04
N ALA A 101 4.79 -3.21 9.29
CA ALA A 101 4.84 -3.42 7.84
C ALA A 101 5.05 -4.92 7.50
N ASP A 102 4.35 -5.40 6.48
CA ASP A 102 4.51 -6.79 6.00
C ASP A 102 5.76 -6.92 5.12
N GLY A 103 6.06 -5.93 4.29
CA GLY A 103 7.18 -5.96 3.36
C GLY A 103 7.52 -4.60 2.76
N PHE A 104 8.32 -4.64 1.71
CA PHE A 104 8.93 -3.45 1.10
C PHE A 104 8.90 -3.55 -0.43
N ILE A 105 8.71 -2.41 -1.08
CA ILE A 105 8.88 -2.26 -2.53
C ILE A 105 9.86 -1.11 -2.80
N PHE A 106 10.53 -1.14 -3.95
CA PHE A 106 11.47 -0.10 -4.34
C PHE A 106 10.97 0.66 -5.57
N ARG A 107 11.19 1.97 -5.58
CA ARG A 107 10.91 2.86 -6.72
C ARG A 107 12.22 3.34 -7.35
N PRO A 108 12.25 3.56 -8.68
CA PRO A 108 11.19 3.25 -9.64
C PRO A 108 10.95 1.73 -9.76
N PHE A 109 9.73 1.35 -10.11
CA PHE A 109 9.35 -0.05 -10.35
C PHE A 109 8.70 -0.22 -11.72
N ASP A 110 8.85 -1.42 -12.28
CA ASP A 110 8.14 -1.85 -13.47
C ASP A 110 7.04 -2.87 -13.12
N ARG A 111 6.40 -3.42 -14.16
CA ARG A 111 5.37 -4.44 -14.01
C ARG A 111 5.91 -5.69 -13.31
N ALA A 112 7.08 -6.18 -13.70
CA ALA A 112 7.62 -7.43 -13.18
C ALA A 112 7.98 -7.27 -11.71
N SER A 113 8.75 -6.24 -11.36
CA SER A 113 9.19 -6.01 -9.98
C SER A 113 8.02 -5.77 -9.03
N LEU A 114 7.02 -4.97 -9.44
CA LEU A 114 5.84 -4.74 -8.60
C LEU A 114 5.03 -6.02 -8.39
N LEU A 115 4.79 -6.80 -9.45
CA LEU A 115 4.04 -8.05 -9.34
C LEU A 115 4.76 -9.09 -8.47
N ASP A 116 6.08 -9.19 -8.58
CA ASP A 116 6.89 -10.11 -7.75
C ASP A 116 6.79 -9.75 -6.26
N TRP A 117 6.83 -8.46 -5.92
CA TRP A 117 6.72 -8.04 -4.51
C TRP A 117 5.31 -8.19 -3.94
N VAL A 118 4.25 -7.94 -4.72
CA VAL A 118 2.87 -8.02 -4.23
C VAL A 118 2.28 -9.43 -4.33
N GLY A 119 2.77 -10.26 -5.24
CA GLY A 119 2.25 -11.60 -5.53
C GLY A 119 2.02 -12.46 -4.28
N PRO A 120 3.02 -12.63 -3.40
CA PRO A 120 2.86 -13.41 -2.16
C PRO A 120 1.74 -12.92 -1.23
N PHE A 121 1.35 -11.65 -1.35
CA PHE A 121 0.35 -11.01 -0.51
C PHE A 121 -1.04 -11.00 -1.14
N VAL A 122 -1.12 -10.90 -2.48
CA VAL A 122 -2.38 -10.90 -3.22
C VAL A 122 -2.98 -12.29 -3.32
N GLU A 123 -2.15 -13.32 -3.51
CA GLU A 123 -2.59 -14.73 -3.53
C GLU A 123 -3.10 -15.18 -2.16
N ALA A 124 -2.49 -14.70 -1.07
CA ALA A 124 -2.91 -15.03 0.29
C ALA A 124 -4.16 -14.27 0.76
N ALA A 125 -4.47 -13.13 0.13
CA ALA A 125 -5.59 -12.26 0.50
C ALA A 125 -6.84 -12.43 -0.37
N THR A 126 -6.71 -13.07 -1.53
CA THR A 126 -7.85 -13.42 -2.38
C THR A 126 -8.31 -14.82 -2.00
N PRO A 127 -9.52 -15.01 -1.43
CA PRO A 127 -10.02 -16.35 -1.20
C PRO A 127 -10.06 -17.09 -2.54
N ALA A 128 -9.50 -18.30 -2.58
CA ALA A 128 -9.63 -19.19 -3.74
C ALA A 128 -11.12 -19.21 -4.14
N ALA A 129 -11.40 -18.85 -5.39
CA ALA A 129 -12.74 -18.93 -5.92
C ALA A 129 -13.25 -20.36 -5.68
N ALA A 130 -14.29 -20.47 -4.83
CA ALA A 130 -14.98 -21.72 -4.55
C ALA A 130 -15.72 -22.22 -5.79
#